data_AF-A0A932D9W4-F1
#
_entry.id   AF-A0A932D9W4-F1
#
_cell.length_a   1.000
_cell.length_b   1.000
_cell.length_c   1.000
_cell.angle_alpha   90.00
_cell.angle_beta   90.00
_cell.angle_gamma   90.00
#
_symmetry.space_group_name_H-M   'P 1'
#
loop_
_entity.id
_entity.type
_entity.pdbx_description
1 polymer ?
#
loop_
_entity_poly.entity_id
_entity_poly.type
_entity_poly.pdbx_seq_one_letter_code
_entity_poly.pdbx_strand_id
1 'polypeptide(L)' 'MSPELERLLEALYEKLTCPPEEKPQRVATFERLLHDALSRRPGTSRDEFLDALHDRYRAFCRARRKPTAMPPRA' A
#
# COMPACT_ATOMS: atom_id res chain seq x y z
N MET A 1 -5.95 -7.66 7.68
CA MET A 1 -4.76 -7.69 6.81
C MET A 1 -3.54 -7.90 7.72
N SER A 2 -2.38 -8.26 7.17
CA SER A 2 -1.14 -8.23 7.97
C SER A 2 -0.69 -6.77 8.13
N PRO A 3 -0.24 -6.35 9.33
CA PRO A 3 0.14 -4.95 9.57
C PRO A 3 1.28 -4.45 8.67
N GLU A 4 2.18 -5.35 8.27
CA GLU A 4 3.26 -5.05 7.33
C GLU A 4 2.75 -4.71 5.92
N LEU A 5 1.74 -5.46 5.47
CA LEU A 5 1.09 -5.24 4.18
C LEU A 5 0.30 -3.93 4.18
N GLU A 6 -0.37 -3.60 5.28
CA GLU A 6 -1.05 -2.31 5.44
C GLU A 6 -0.08 -1.13 5.37
N ARG A 7 1.08 -1.22 6.04
CA ARG A 7 2.14 -0.20 5.94
C ARG A 7 2.67 -0.05 4.51
N LEU A 8 2.83 -1.15 3.78
CA LEU A 8 3.28 -1.10 2.39
C LEU A 8 2.24 -0.43 1.47
N LEU A 9 0.96 -0.72 1.69
CA LEU A 9 -0.15 -0.09 0.97
C LEU A 9 -0.29 1.39 1.29
N GLU A 10 -0.07 1.77 2.54
CA GLU A 10 -0.04 3.17 2.96
C GLU A 10 1.14 3.91 2.34
N ALA A 11 2.35 3.36 2.37
CA ALA A 11 3.51 3.95 1.72
C ALA A 11 3.33 4.10 0.20
N LEU A 12 2.66 3.13 -0.45
CA LEU A 12 2.30 3.22 -1.86
C LEU A 12 1.30 4.34 -2.14
N TYR A 13 0.29 4.48 -1.27
CA TYR A 13 -0.68 5.56 -1.35
C TYR A 13 -0.01 6.92 -1.16
N GLU A 14 0.79 7.10 -0.10
CA GLU A 14 1.54 8.32 0.17
C GLU A 14 2.47 8.69 -0.98
N LYS A 15 3.23 7.73 -1.53
CA LYS A 15 4.06 7.96 -2.73
C LYS A 15 3.27 8.53 -3.92
N LEU A 16 2.01 8.15 -4.07
CA LEU A 16 1.14 8.58 -5.16
C LEU A 16 0.40 9.90 -4.85
N THR A 17 0.18 10.22 -3.58
CA THR A 17 -0.56 11.42 -3.15
C THR A 17 0.32 12.55 -2.62
N CYS A 18 1.59 12.29 -2.29
CA CYS A 18 2.51 13.28 -1.75
C CYS A 18 2.94 14.33 -2.80
N PRO A 19 3.28 15.54 -2.35
CA PRO A 19 3.89 16.56 -3.20
C PRO A 19 5.24 16.07 -3.75
N PRO A 20 5.67 16.60 -4.92
CA PRO A 20 6.87 16.15 -5.62
C PRO A 20 8.16 16.31 -4.79
N GLU A 21 8.18 17.26 -3.85
CA GLU A 21 9.32 17.52 -2.95
C GLU A 21 9.61 16.36 -2.00
N GLU A 22 8.58 15.69 -1.49
CA GLU A 22 8.72 14.52 -0.59
C GLU A 22 8.79 13.19 -1.34
N LYS A 23 8.46 13.20 -2.63
CA LYS A 23 8.41 12.00 -3.48
C LYS A 23 9.67 11.11 -3.39
N PRO A 24 10.92 11.61 -3.48
CA PRO A 24 12.09 10.75 -3.38
C PRO A 24 12.19 10.02 -2.03
N GLN A 25 11.86 10.70 -0.93
CA GLN A 25 11.86 10.09 0.40
C GLN A 25 10.78 9.01 0.52
N ARG A 26 9.56 9.28 0.02
CA ARG A 26 8.45 8.30 0.03
C ARG A 26 8.71 7.10 -0.86
N VAL A 27 9.36 7.30 -2.01
CA VAL A 27 9.83 6.21 -2.88
C VAL A 27 10.82 5.33 -2.14
N ALA A 28 11.84 5.93 -1.49
CA ALA A 28 12.84 5.17 -0.74
C ALA A 28 12.22 4.38 0.43
N THR A 29 11.23 4.95 1.13
CA THR A 29 10.48 4.24 2.18
C THR A 29 9.71 3.06 1.62
N PHE A 30 9.00 3.24 0.51
CA PHE A 30 8.26 2.16 -0.15
C PHE A 30 9.19 1.03 -0.62
N GLU A 31 10.31 1.36 -1.25
CA GLU A 31 11.27 0.36 -1.72
C GLU A 31 11.91 -0.43 -0.57
N ARG A 32 12.21 0.22 0.55
CA ARG A 32 12.71 -0.46 1.75
C ARG A 32 11.69 -1.45 2.31
N LEU A 33 10.42 -1.04 2.41
CA LEU A 33 9.33 -1.90 2.88
C LEU A 33 9.06 -3.07 1.92
N LEU A 34 9.15 -2.82 0.61
CA LEU A 34 9.03 -3.85 -0.42
C LEU A 34 10.14 -4.89 -0.31
N HIS A 35 11.38 -4.42 -0.12
CA HIS A 35 12.53 -5.31 0.04
C HIS A 35 12.43 -6.16 1.32
N ASP A 36 12.00 -5.58 2.44
CA ASP A 36 11.78 -6.31 3.69
C ASP A 36 10.65 -7.35 3.56
N ALA A 37 9.57 -7.02 2.83
CA ALA A 37 8.48 -7.96 2.58
C ALA A 37 8.91 -9.13 1.67
N LEU A 38 9.76 -8.87 0.68
CA LEU A 38 10.32 -9.89 -0.21
C LEU A 38 11.35 -10.78 0.49
N SER A 39 12.19 -10.22 1.37
CA SER A 39 13.19 -11.02 2.12
C SER A 39 12.53 -12.03 3.06
N ARG A 40 11.35 -11.71 3.60
CA ARG A 40 10.53 -12.63 4.41
C ARG A 40 9.80 -13.69 3.60
N ARG A 41 9.77 -13.59 2.27
CA ARG A 41 9.06 -14.49 1.36
C ARG A 41 10.02 -15.05 0.30
N PRO A 42 10.95 -15.93 0.70
CA PRO A 42 11.83 -16.59 -0.27
C PRO A 42 10.98 -17.41 -1.24
N GLY A 43 11.14 -17.15 -2.55
CA GLY A 43 10.43 -17.83 -3.62
C GLY A 43 9.27 -17.04 -4.26
N THR A 44 8.92 -15.85 -3.74
CA THR A 44 8.01 -14.94 -4.46
C THR A 44 8.82 -13.95 -5.29
N SER A 45 8.55 -13.87 -6.60
CA SER A 45 9.20 -12.89 -7.46
C SER A 45 8.70 -11.47 -7.15
N ARG A 46 9.54 -10.46 -7.40
CA ARG A 46 9.15 -9.05 -7.21
C ARG A 46 7.87 -8.72 -8.00
N ASP A 47 7.79 -9.16 -9.25
CA ASP A 47 6.62 -8.95 -10.10
C ASP A 47 5.35 -9.61 -9.55
N GLU A 48 5.42 -10.89 -9.15
CA GLU A 48 4.27 -11.58 -8.53
C GLU A 48 3.80 -10.89 -7.26
N PHE A 49 4.74 -10.41 -6.44
CA PHE A 49 4.42 -9.68 -5.23
C PHE A 49 3.76 -8.33 -5.55
N LEU A 50 4.24 -7.61 -6.57
CA LEU A 50 3.66 -6.34 -7.01
C LEU A 50 2.28 -6.52 -7.62
N ASP A 51 2.05 -7.58 -8.39
CA ASP A 51 0.74 -7.90 -8.96
C ASP A 51 -0.28 -8.17 -7.84
N ALA A 52 0.10 -9.02 -6.88
CA ALA A 52 -0.71 -9.30 -5.70
C ALA A 52 -0.89 -8.08 -4.77
N LEU A 53 0.06 -7.13 -4.78
CA LEU A 53 -0.03 -5.87 -4.07
C LEU A 53 -1.01 -4.92 -4.75
N HIS A 54 -1.06 -4.91 -6.08
CA HIS A 54 -1.90 -4.01 -6.86
C HIS A 54 -3.39 -4.30 -6.66
N ASP A 55 -3.78 -5.58 -6.63
CA ASP A 55 -5.17 -5.96 -6.33
C ASP A 55 -5.59 -5.52 -4.91
N ARG A 56 -4.70 -5.74 -3.94
CA ARG A 56 -4.89 -5.30 -2.55
C ARG A 56 -4.92 -3.78 -2.41
N TYR A 57 -4.11 -3.06 -3.18
CA TYR A 57 -4.12 -1.60 -3.23
C TYR A 57 -5.45 -1.08 -3.76
N ARG A 58 -6.00 -1.73 -4.78
CA ARG A 58 -7.33 -1.38 -5.30
C ARG A 58 -8.41 -1.59 -4.23
N ALA A 59 -8.35 -2.68 -3.47
CA ALA A 59 -9.25 -2.93 -2.35
C ALA A 59 -9.07 -1.89 -1.23
N PHE A 60 -7.83 -1.53 -0.89
CA PHE A 60 -7.48 -0.51 0.10
C PHE A 60 -8.01 0.88 -0.30
N CYS A 61 -7.80 1.29 -1.55
CA CYS A 61 -8.36 2.55 -2.06
C CYS A 61 -9.89 2.53 -2.06
N ARG A 62 -10.54 1.40 -2.39
CA ARG A 62 -12.00 1.27 -2.29
C ARG A 62 -12.49 1.39 -0.84
N ALA A 63 -11.78 0.79 0.10
CA ALA A 63 -12.08 0.88 1.53
C ALA A 63 -11.92 2.33 2.04
N ARG A 64 -10.87 3.06 1.63
CA ARG A 64 -10.68 4.48 1.95
C ARG A 64 -11.66 5.41 1.24
N ARG A 65 -12.08 5.07 0.01
CA ARG A 65 -13.05 5.85 -0.78
C ARG A 65 -14.48 5.65 -0.35
N LYS A 66 -14.82 4.55 0.33
CA LYS A 66 -16.06 4.49 1.09
C LYS A 66 -15.82 5.36 2.32
N PRO A 67 -16.39 6.58 2.41
CA PRO A 67 -16.65 7.08 3.74
C PRO A 67 -17.50 5.99 4.38
N THR A 68 -17.28 5.70 5.65
CA THR A 68 -18.29 5.07 6.48
C THR A 68 -19.59 5.80 6.20
N ALA A 69 -20.44 5.22 5.35
CA ALA A 69 -21.79 5.67 5.16
C ALA A 69 -22.41 5.46 6.52
N MET A 70 -22.42 6.53 7.32
CA MET A 70 -23.23 6.58 8.52
C MET A 70 -24.63 6.12 8.09
N PRO A 71 -25.24 5.15 8.79
CA PRO A 71 -26.56 4.69 8.43
C PRO A 71 -27.55 5.85 8.59
N PRO A 72 -28.61 5.93 7.76
CA PRO A 72 -29.65 6.91 7.96
C PRO A 72 -30.46 6.51 9.19
N ARG A 73 -30.33 7.25 10.29
CA ARG A 73 -31.20 7.20 11.48
C ARG A 73 -31.15 8.59 12.14
N ALA A 74 -32.24 9.29 12.44
CA ALA A 74 -33.67 9.03 12.36
C ALA A 74 -34.40 10.37 12.19
#